data_AF-A0A069RI17-F1
#
_entry.id   AF-A0A069RI17-F1
#
_cell.length_a   1.000
_cell.length_b   1.000
_cell.length_c   1.000
_cell.angle_alpha   90.00
_cell.angle_beta   90.00
_cell.angle_gamma   90.00
#
_symmetry.space_group_name_H-M   'P 1'
#
loop_
_entity.id
_entity.type
_entity.pdbx_description
1 polymer ?
#
loop_
_entity_poly.entity_id
_entity_poly.type
_entity_poly.pdbx_seq_one_letter_code
_entity_poly.pdbx_strand_id
1 'polypeptide(L)' 'MMHHDYYRFMGGWGFFMMLIPLLLIGLIIYAVYQLGASKKSDDVAAKTPEDILDERFARGEISEEEYKRMKEALKK' A
#
# COMPACT_ATOMS: atom_id res chain seq x y z
N MET A 1 -14.67 -43.15 32.61
CA MET A 1 -14.36 -41.74 32.89
C MET A 1 -13.00 -41.41 32.29
N MET A 2 -12.92 -41.02 31.01
CA MET A 2 -11.68 -40.59 30.35
C MET A 2 -11.98 -39.59 29.22
N HIS A 3 -12.46 -38.40 29.56
CA HIS A 3 -12.72 -37.31 28.59
C HIS A 3 -12.30 -35.93 29.13
N HIS A 4 -11.20 -35.85 29.89
CA HIS A 4 -10.75 -34.56 30.44
C HIS A 4 -9.41 -34.06 29.88
N ASP A 5 -8.68 -34.88 29.13
CA ASP A 5 -7.32 -34.51 28.68
C ASP A 5 -7.29 -33.83 27.29
N TYR A 6 -8.36 -33.93 26.50
CA TYR A 6 -8.45 -33.28 25.19
C TYR A 6 -8.56 -31.74 25.27
N TYR A 7 -9.11 -31.21 26.36
CA TYR A 7 -9.28 -29.77 26.56
C TYR A 7 -7.99 -29.06 27.01
N ARG A 8 -7.01 -29.79 27.55
CA ARG A 8 -5.71 -29.22 27.94
C ARG A 8 -4.73 -29.10 26.77
N PHE A 9 -4.82 -29.98 25.77
CA PHE A 9 -3.97 -29.93 24.57
C PHE A 9 -4.57 -29.02 23.47
N MET A 10 -5.89 -28.85 23.43
CA MET A 10 -6.57 -27.87 22.56
C MET A 10 -6.56 -26.43 23.09
N GLY A 11 -6.18 -26.19 24.34
CA GLY A 11 -6.15 -24.84 24.92
C GLY A 11 -5.02 -23.95 24.37
N GLY A 12 -3.84 -24.54 24.12
CA GLY A 12 -2.69 -23.81 23.58
C GLY A 12 -2.75 -23.69 22.06
N TRP A 13 -2.94 -24.81 21.35
CA TRP A 13 -2.95 -24.85 19.88
C TRP A 13 -4.16 -24.12 19.28
N GLY A 14 -5.33 -24.18 19.93
CA GLY A 14 -6.52 -23.43 19.54
C GLY A 14 -6.36 -21.92 19.72
N PHE A 15 -5.64 -21.49 20.76
CA PHE A 15 -5.34 -20.08 21.00
C PHE A 15 -4.39 -19.51 19.93
N PHE A 16 -3.36 -20.29 19.53
CA PHE A 16 -2.48 -19.91 18.43
C PHE A 16 -3.22 -19.81 17.09
N MET A 17 -4.12 -20.75 16.76
CA MET A 17 -4.93 -20.68 15.55
C MET A 17 -5.87 -19.46 15.51
N MET A 18 -6.30 -18.94 16.67
CA MET A 18 -7.10 -17.71 16.75
C MET A 18 -6.23 -16.44 16.65
N LEU A 19 -4.99 -16.48 17.17
CA LEU A 19 -4.06 -15.34 17.12
C LEU A 19 -3.46 -15.10 15.74
N ILE A 20 -3.18 -16.16 14.97
CA ILE A 20 -2.59 -16.05 13.63
C ILE A 20 -3.41 -15.13 12.70
N PRO A 21 -4.73 -15.30 12.51
CA PRO A 21 -5.50 -14.40 11.64
C PRO A 21 -5.56 -12.97 12.20
N LEU A 22 -5.55 -12.78 13.52
CA LEU A 22 -5.52 -11.46 14.14
C LEU A 22 -4.22 -10.71 13.81
N LEU A 23 -3.07 -11.40 13.92
CA LEU A 23 -1.77 -10.88 13.51
C LEU A 23 -1.70 -10.59 12.02
N LEU A 24 -2.28 -11.46 11.20
CA LEU A 24 -2.32 -11.30 9.74
C LEU A 24 -3.16 -10.07 9.33
N ILE A 25 -4.31 -9.85 9.97
CA ILE A 25 -5.12 -8.64 9.79
C ILE A 25 -4.35 -7.40 10.24
N GLY A 26 -3.68 -7.45 11.39
CA GLY A 26 -2.83 -6.36 11.87
C GLY A 26 -1.69 -6.03 10.90
N LEU A 27 -1.05 -7.05 10.32
CA LEU A 27 0.00 -6.90 9.31
C LEU A 27 -0.54 -6.29 8.01
N ILE A 28 -1.72 -6.74 7.55
CA ILE A 28 -2.37 -6.18 6.36
C ILE A 28 -2.73 -4.72 6.60
N ILE A 29 -3.33 -4.38 7.75
CA ILE A 29 -3.64 -3.01 8.14
C ILE A 29 -2.36 -2.18 8.16
N TYR A 30 -1.30 -2.65 8.82
CA TYR A 30 -0.01 -1.98 8.87
C TYR A 30 0.59 -1.78 7.47
N ALA A 31 0.55 -2.78 6.60
CA ALA A 31 1.02 -2.68 5.23
C ALA A 31 0.20 -1.69 4.41
N VAL A 32 -1.14 -1.67 4.55
CA VAL A 32 -2.01 -0.70 3.87
C VAL A 32 -1.77 0.72 4.39
N TYR A 33 -1.58 0.90 5.70
CA TYR A 33 -1.19 2.19 6.27
C TYR A 33 0.19 2.62 5.78
N GLN A 34 1.15 1.71 5.69
CA GLN A 34 2.49 2.01 5.21
C GLN A 34 2.50 2.33 3.71
N LEU A 35 1.78 1.57 2.87
CA LEU A 35 1.67 1.83 1.42
C LEU A 35 0.81 3.07 1.12
N GLY A 36 -0.25 3.28 1.89
CA GLY A 36 -1.09 4.48 1.81
C GLY A 36 -0.37 5.73 2.30
N ALA A 37 0.48 5.60 3.33
CA ALA A 37 1.37 6.67 3.79
C ALA A 37 2.55 6.87 2.83
N SER A 38 3.08 5.81 2.20
CA SER A 38 4.14 5.91 1.18
C SER A 38 3.66 6.55 -0.12
N LYS A 39 2.36 6.51 -0.44
CA LYS A 39 1.79 7.36 -1.50
C LYS A 39 1.72 8.85 -1.13
N LYS A 40 1.99 9.22 0.13
CA LYS A 40 1.97 10.61 0.61
C LYS A 40 3.32 11.09 1.17
N SER A 41 4.27 10.19 1.42
CA SER A 41 5.58 10.52 1.99
C SER A 41 6.73 10.56 0.98
N ASP A 42 6.48 10.27 -0.30
CA ASP A 42 7.39 10.66 -1.40
C ASP A 42 7.01 12.05 -1.98
N ASP A 43 5.95 12.70 -1.48
CA ASP A 43 5.52 14.05 -1.90
C ASP A 43 6.34 15.20 -1.27
N VAL A 44 7.53 14.89 -0.74
CA VAL A 44 8.55 15.89 -0.35
C VAL A 44 9.87 15.65 -1.11
N ALA A 45 9.99 14.55 -1.86
CA ALA A 45 11.01 14.39 -2.87
C ALA A 45 10.50 15.03 -4.16
N ALA A 46 10.54 16.37 -4.22
CA ALA A 46 10.40 17.20 -5.41
C ALA A 46 9.76 16.50 -6.62
N LYS A 47 8.42 16.47 -6.67
CA LYS A 47 7.66 16.06 -7.87
C LYS A 47 8.37 16.61 -9.08
N THR A 48 8.86 15.72 -9.93
CA THR A 48 9.63 16.16 -11.07
C THR A 48 8.70 16.93 -12.00
N PRO A 49 9.21 17.88 -12.78
CA PRO A 49 8.40 18.55 -13.79
C PRO A 49 7.68 17.56 -14.73
N GLU A 50 8.23 16.35 -14.92
CA GLU A 50 7.60 15.26 -15.68
C GLU A 50 6.37 14.67 -14.97
N ASP A 51 6.42 14.43 -13.65
CA ASP A 51 5.28 13.91 -12.88
C ASP A 51 4.07 14.85 -12.93
N ILE A 52 4.33 16.16 -12.92
CA ILE A 52 3.28 17.19 -13.03
C ILE A 52 2.63 17.14 -14.43
N LEU A 53 3.41 16.89 -15.48
CA LEU A 53 2.88 16.76 -16.84
C LEU A 53 2.03 15.50 -16.98
N ASP A 54 2.49 14.37 -16.43
CA ASP A 54 1.78 13.09 -16.46
C ASP A 54 0.43 13.20 -15.75
N GLU A 55 0.38 13.88 -14.60
CA GLU A 55 -0.85 14.12 -13.86
C GLU A 55 -1.86 14.96 -14.66
N ARG A 56 -1.40 16.04 -15.31
CA ARG A 56 -2.26 16.93 -16.09
C ARG A 56 -2.77 16.27 -17.37
N PHE A 57 -1.95 15.44 -18.00
CA PHE A 57 -2.37 14.63 -19.15
C PHE A 57 -3.42 13.58 -18.75
N ALA A 58 -3.20 12.88 -17.63
CA ALA A 58 -4.16 11.90 -17.11
C ALA A 58 -5.50 12.53 -16.69
N ARG A 59 -5.48 13.79 -16.23
CA ARG A 59 -6.68 14.59 -15.96
C ARG A 59 -7.36 15.14 -17.22
N GLY A 60 -6.71 15.04 -18.39
CA GLY A 60 -7.21 15.61 -19.64
C GLY A 60 -7.14 17.14 -19.73
N GLU A 61 -6.32 17.77 -18.88
CA GLU A 61 -6.12 19.23 -18.87
C GLU A 61 -5.22 19.71 -20.01
N ILE A 62 -4.40 18.80 -20.57
CA ILE A 62 -3.50 19.05 -21.68
C ILE A 62 -3.69 17.97 -22.75
N SER A 63 -3.54 18.37 -24.00
CA SER A 63 -3.57 17.45 -25.14
C SER A 63 -2.25 16.66 -25.28
N GLU A 64 -2.29 15.56 -26.02
CA GLU A 64 -1.09 14.74 -26.30
C GLU A 64 0.03 15.56 -26.95
N GLU A 65 -0.32 16.50 -27.83
CA GLU A 65 0.66 17.37 -28.48
C GLU A 65 1.36 18.30 -27.48
N GLU A 66 0.60 18.89 -26.55
CA GLU A 66 1.14 19.76 -25.50
C GLU A 66 2.04 18.97 -24.55
N TYR A 67 1.62 17.76 -24.17
CA TYR A 67 2.42 16.85 -23.35
C TYR A 67 3.77 16.54 -24.00
N LYS A 68 3.79 16.18 -25.29
CA LYS A 68 5.02 15.89 -26.04
C LYS A 68 5.96 17.10 -26.10
N ARG A 69 5.43 18.29 -26.44
CA ARG A 69 6.22 19.53 -26.51
C ARG A 69 6.85 19.88 -25.17
N MET A 70 6.10 19.76 -24.06
CA MET A 70 6.62 20.07 -22.73
C MET A 70 7.65 19.03 -22.26
N LYS A 71 7.43 17.74 -22.56
CA LYS A 71 8.38 16.67 -22.24
C LYS A 71 9.70 16.81 -23.00
N GLU A 72 9.65 17.25 -24.26
CA GLU A 72 10.86 17.57 -25.03
C GLU A 72 11.61 18.80 -24.48
N ALA A 73 10.88 19.82 -24.02
CA ALA A 73 11.48 21.00 -23.41
C ALA A 73 12.22 20.69 -22.09
N LEU A 74 11.76 19.69 -21.33
CA LEU A 74 12.40 19.25 -20.08
C LEU A 74 13.67 18.40 -20.29
N LYS A 75 13.85 17.81 -21.47
CA LYS A 75 15.02 16.97 -21.81
C LYS A 75 16.23 17.75 -22.32
N LYS A 76 16.16 19.08 -22.32
CA LYS A 76 17.16 19.99 -22.90
C LYS A 76 17.97 20.68 -21.82
#